data_AF-A0A969NNE0-F1
#
_entry.id   AF-A0A969NNE0-F1
#
_cell.length_a   1.000
_cell.length_b   1.000
_cell.length_c   1.000
_cell.angle_alpha   90.00
_cell.angle_beta   90.00
_cell.angle_gamma   90.00
#
_symmetry.space_group_name_H-M   'P 1'
#
loop_
_entity.id
_entity.type
_entity.pdbx_description
1 polymer ?
#
loop_
_entity_poly.entity_id
_entity_poly.type
_entity_poly.pdbx_seq_one_letter_code
_entity_poly.pdbx_strand_id
1 'polypeptide(L)'
;MQIFLKVVGWTSLVSFPLFLLATPNSPALAGSVGTCAESMISSGVAKSSAASACSDALEPTDLASCVTEITATNIKGDDALQACYRVRRTDELASCVTTISSDLAAGKGKSDVVLDSCRRSLLPERHAECTLDLSTVSKISPEEAMKSCLAAEITPGMVSPGMVSPVEANPK
;
A
#
# COMPACT_ATOMS: atom_id res chain seq x y z
N MET A 1 -3.64 -77.72 46.02
CA MET A 1 -2.41 -78.26 45.43
C MET A 1 -1.96 -77.27 44.36
N GLN A 2 -0.83 -76.59 44.56
CA GLN A 2 -0.28 -75.63 43.60
C GLN A 2 0.42 -76.39 42.47
N ILE A 3 0.20 -76.01 41.21
CA ILE A 3 1.11 -76.33 40.10
C ILE A 3 1.23 -75.10 39.17
N PHE A 4 2.47 -74.87 38.76
CA PHE A 4 3.06 -73.67 38.17
C PHE A 4 2.77 -73.45 36.67
N LEU A 5 2.81 -72.16 36.29
CA LEU A 5 3.41 -71.53 35.09
C LEU A 5 3.26 -72.22 33.71
N LYS A 6 2.76 -71.47 32.72
CA LYS A 6 3.56 -70.98 31.56
C LYS A 6 2.87 -69.79 30.88
N VAL A 7 3.58 -68.66 30.86
CA VAL A 7 3.34 -67.51 29.98
C VAL A 7 3.85 -67.90 28.59
N VAL A 8 2.97 -67.87 27.58
CA VAL A 8 3.35 -67.85 26.17
C VAL A 8 2.70 -66.60 25.59
N GLY A 9 3.54 -65.59 25.34
CA GLY A 9 3.14 -64.36 24.69
C GLY A 9 2.88 -64.61 23.21
N TRP A 10 1.68 -64.26 22.77
CA TRP A 10 1.33 -64.15 21.35
C TRP A 10 1.04 -62.68 21.07
N THR A 11 2.09 -61.90 20.85
CA THR A 11 1.95 -60.55 20.32
C THR A 11 1.71 -60.66 18.81
N SER A 12 0.44 -60.58 18.41
CA SER A 12 0.06 -60.43 17.01
C SER A 12 0.56 -59.09 16.49
N LEU A 13 1.65 -59.12 15.74
CA LEU A 13 2.14 -57.99 14.95
C LEU A 13 1.20 -57.80 13.75
N VAL A 14 0.28 -56.84 13.86
CA VAL A 14 -0.49 -56.35 12.72
C VAL A 14 0.43 -55.42 11.92
N SER A 15 1.03 -55.95 10.87
CA SER A 15 1.79 -55.16 9.89
C SER A 15 0.86 -54.18 9.19
N PHE A 16 0.87 -52.92 9.62
CA PHE A 16 0.37 -51.81 8.81
C PHE A 16 1.38 -51.56 7.68
N PRO A 17 0.98 -51.61 6.40
CA PRO A 17 1.86 -51.20 5.32
C PRO A 17 2.08 -49.70 5.49
N LEU A 18 3.31 -49.30 5.80
CA LEU A 18 3.78 -47.92 5.65
C LEU A 18 3.71 -47.57 4.17
N PHE A 19 2.56 -47.06 3.72
CA PHE A 19 2.47 -46.33 2.47
C PHE A 19 3.39 -45.11 2.61
N LEU A 20 4.57 -45.19 1.98
CA LEU A 20 5.44 -44.05 1.78
C LEU A 20 4.67 -43.04 0.92
N LEU A 21 4.04 -42.06 1.55
CA LEU A 21 3.55 -40.86 0.89
C LEU A 21 4.77 -40.10 0.37
N ALA A 22 5.23 -40.45 -0.83
CA ALA A 22 6.14 -39.61 -1.59
C ALA A 22 5.37 -38.33 -1.95
N THR A 23 5.45 -37.32 -1.09
CA THR A 23 4.94 -35.99 -1.41
C THR A 23 5.75 -35.48 -2.60
N PRO A 24 5.13 -35.19 -3.76
CA PRO A 24 5.85 -34.55 -4.85
C PRO A 24 6.39 -33.21 -4.32
N ASN A 25 7.72 -33.10 -4.22
CA ASN A 25 8.41 -31.85 -3.94
C ASN A 25 8.35 -30.98 -5.21
N SER A 26 7.15 -30.51 -5.57
CA SER A 26 7.03 -29.42 -6.52
C SER A 26 7.37 -28.14 -5.77
N PRO A 27 8.19 -27.23 -6.31
CA PRO A 27 8.25 -25.88 -5.75
C PRO A 27 6.81 -25.35 -5.74
N ALA A 28 6.34 -24.92 -4.58
CA ALA A 28 5.04 -24.29 -4.49
C ALA A 28 5.09 -23.06 -5.40
N LEU A 29 4.32 -23.06 -6.50
CA LEU A 29 4.01 -21.83 -7.21
C LEU A 29 3.45 -20.88 -6.17
N ALA A 30 4.18 -19.80 -5.87
CA ALA A 30 3.67 -18.79 -4.96
C ALA A 30 2.36 -18.27 -5.57
N GLY A 31 1.23 -18.51 -4.88
CA GLY A 31 -0.02 -17.83 -5.20
C GLY A 31 0.13 -16.32 -4.98
N SER A 32 -0.90 -15.55 -5.34
CA SER A 32 -0.89 -14.07 -5.21
C SER A 32 -0.42 -13.58 -3.82
N VAL A 33 -0.80 -14.28 -2.75
CA VAL A 33 -0.36 -13.99 -1.37
C VAL A 33 1.16 -14.14 -1.19
N GLY A 34 1.75 -15.20 -1.75
CA GLY A 34 3.19 -15.47 -1.63
C GLY A 34 4.02 -14.45 -2.42
N THR A 35 3.62 -14.14 -3.65
CA THR A 35 4.25 -13.09 -4.46
C THR A 35 4.11 -11.71 -3.82
N CYS A 36 2.93 -11.39 -3.28
CA CYS A 36 2.73 -10.16 -2.50
C CYS A 36 3.74 -10.05 -1.35
N ALA A 37 3.87 -11.11 -0.53
CA ALA A 37 4.77 -11.09 0.62
C ALA A 37 6.24 -10.92 0.20
N GLU A 38 6.65 -11.59 -0.88
CA GLU A 38 8.00 -11.44 -1.44
C GLU A 38 8.28 -10.01 -1.91
N SER A 39 7.37 -9.41 -2.67
CA SER A 39 7.47 -8.00 -3.11
C SER A 39 7.53 -7.04 -1.92
N MET A 40 6.65 -7.20 -0.92
CA MET A 40 6.65 -6.38 0.29
C MET A 40 7.99 -6.42 1.02
N ILE A 41 8.53 -7.63 1.23
CA ILE A 41 9.82 -7.82 1.91
C ILE A 41 10.94 -7.17 1.10
N SER A 42 10.91 -7.28 -0.24
CA SER A 42 11.86 -6.61 -1.12
C SER A 42 11.76 -5.07 -1.06
N SER A 43 10.57 -4.53 -0.80
CA SER A 43 10.33 -3.11 -0.57
C SER A 43 10.67 -2.66 0.86
N GLY A 44 11.27 -3.53 1.68
CA GLY A 44 11.73 -3.20 3.03
C GLY A 44 10.65 -3.26 4.11
N VAL A 45 9.50 -3.90 3.84
CA VAL A 45 8.47 -4.20 4.85
C VAL A 45 8.95 -5.34 5.74
N ALA A 46 8.65 -5.27 7.04
CA ALA A 46 8.95 -6.37 7.96
C ALA A 46 8.24 -7.67 7.55
N LYS A 47 8.93 -8.82 7.60
CA LYS A 47 8.39 -10.12 7.15
C LYS A 47 7.05 -10.50 7.78
N SER A 48 6.87 -10.25 9.08
CA SER A 48 5.61 -10.51 9.78
C SER A 48 4.48 -9.59 9.31
N SER A 49 4.79 -8.31 9.08
CA SER A 49 3.86 -7.31 8.56
C SER A 49 3.41 -7.67 7.14
N ALA A 50 4.36 -8.01 6.26
CA ALA A 50 4.10 -8.50 4.91
C ALA A 50 3.21 -9.75 4.91
N ALA A 51 3.55 -10.75 5.74
CA ALA A 51 2.75 -11.97 5.85
C ALA A 51 1.30 -11.67 6.27
N SER A 52 1.10 -10.86 7.31
CA SER A 52 -0.24 -10.49 7.78
C SER A 52 -1.02 -9.67 6.76
N ALA A 53 -0.40 -8.65 6.16
CA ALA A 53 -1.09 -7.76 5.25
C ALA A 53 -1.49 -8.48 3.95
N CYS A 54 -0.60 -9.30 3.40
CA CYS A 54 -0.88 -10.07 2.18
C CYS A 54 -1.88 -11.21 2.40
N SER A 55 -1.94 -11.82 3.61
CA SER A 55 -2.95 -12.83 3.92
C SER A 55 -4.34 -12.23 4.12
N ASP A 56 -4.40 -11.00 4.62
CA ASP A 56 -5.65 -10.31 4.94
C ASP A 56 -6.20 -9.50 3.76
N ALA A 57 -5.35 -9.15 2.79
CA ALA A 57 -5.73 -8.39 1.61
C ALA A 57 -6.70 -9.18 0.71
N LEU A 58 -7.79 -8.53 0.33
CA LEU A 58 -8.70 -9.06 -0.69
C LEU A 58 -8.02 -9.16 -2.06
N GLU A 59 -7.22 -8.15 -2.40
CA GLU A 59 -6.42 -8.06 -3.64
C GLU A 59 -4.93 -7.90 -3.27
N PRO A 60 -4.19 -9.01 -3.01
CA PRO A 60 -2.79 -8.94 -2.59
C PRO A 60 -1.86 -8.30 -3.62
N THR A 61 -2.17 -8.47 -4.91
CA THR A 61 -1.37 -7.91 -6.00
C THR A 61 -1.41 -6.39 -6.00
N ASP A 62 -2.61 -5.80 -5.89
CA ASP A 62 -2.80 -4.34 -5.91
C ASP A 62 -2.16 -3.68 -4.68
N LEU A 63 -2.30 -4.33 -3.51
CA LEU A 63 -1.64 -3.88 -2.29
C LEU A 63 -0.10 -3.87 -2.45
N ALA A 64 0.48 -4.93 -3.02
CA ALA A 64 1.92 -5.03 -3.26
C ALA A 64 2.43 -4.01 -4.29
N SER A 65 1.68 -3.80 -5.39
CA SER A 65 2.00 -2.79 -6.39
C SER A 65 2.03 -1.39 -5.78
N CYS A 66 1.00 -1.02 -5.01
CA CYS A 66 0.95 0.28 -4.35
C CYS A 66 2.16 0.53 -3.44
N VAL A 67 2.53 -0.45 -2.62
CA VAL A 67 3.71 -0.31 -1.74
C VAL A 67 4.98 -0.19 -2.57
N THR A 68 5.15 -1.03 -3.59
CA THR A 68 6.33 -1.02 -4.46
C THR A 68 6.53 0.34 -5.12
N GLU A 69 5.47 0.89 -5.73
CA GLU A 69 5.50 2.20 -6.38
C GLU A 69 5.81 3.34 -5.41
N ILE A 70 5.18 3.35 -4.23
CA ILE A 70 5.41 4.38 -3.22
C ILE A 70 6.83 4.30 -2.66
N THR A 71 7.38 3.09 -2.44
CA THR A 71 8.77 2.95 -1.95
C THR A 71 9.81 3.48 -2.94
N ALA A 72 9.51 3.49 -4.24
CA ALA A 72 10.39 4.09 -5.25
C ALA A 72 10.56 5.62 -5.06
N THR A 73 9.69 6.26 -4.29
CA THR A 73 9.76 7.69 -3.94
C THR A 73 10.59 7.99 -2.67
N ASN A 74 11.34 7.01 -2.15
CA ASN A 74 12.13 7.06 -0.91
C ASN A 74 11.29 7.06 0.39
N ILE A 75 10.05 6.57 0.33
CA ILE A 75 9.24 6.30 1.51
C ILE A 75 9.58 4.90 2.04
N LYS A 76 9.62 4.72 3.37
CA LYS A 76 9.90 3.41 3.97
C LYS A 76 8.78 2.41 3.66
N GLY A 77 9.15 1.15 3.44
CA GLY A 77 8.19 0.07 3.13
C GLY A 77 7.04 -0.02 4.13
N ASP A 78 7.31 -0.02 5.43
CA ASP A 78 6.24 -0.11 6.43
C ASP A 78 5.31 1.13 6.43
N ASP A 79 5.82 2.33 6.13
CA ASP A 79 5.01 3.55 6.03
C ASP A 79 4.13 3.51 4.78
N ALA A 80 4.69 3.06 3.65
CA ALA A 80 3.95 2.83 2.41
C ALA A 80 2.86 1.78 2.60
N LEU A 81 3.17 0.66 3.26
CA LEU A 81 2.19 -0.38 3.60
C LEU A 81 1.06 0.18 4.46
N GLN A 82 1.39 0.93 5.52
CA GLN A 82 0.38 1.54 6.38
C GLN A 82 -0.54 2.50 5.63
N ALA A 83 -0.06 3.18 4.58
CA ALA A 83 -0.89 4.04 3.75
C ALA A 83 -1.75 3.23 2.76
N CYS A 84 -1.15 2.32 1.99
CA CYS A 84 -1.86 1.49 1.01
C CYS A 84 -2.95 0.62 1.67
N TYR A 85 -2.67 0.06 2.84
CA TYR A 85 -3.59 -0.84 3.54
C TYR A 85 -4.85 -0.13 4.09
N ARG A 86 -4.84 1.20 4.20
CA ARG A 86 -5.95 1.99 4.74
C ARG A 86 -6.86 2.56 3.67
N VAL A 87 -6.53 2.40 2.40
CA VAL A 87 -7.30 2.93 1.27
C VAL A 87 -7.90 1.79 0.46
N ARG A 88 -9.03 2.06 -0.21
CA ARG A 88 -9.64 1.10 -1.14
C ARG A 88 -9.17 1.27 -2.60
N ARG A 89 -8.48 2.37 -2.90
CA ARG A 89 -7.99 2.73 -4.24
C ARG A 89 -6.48 2.88 -4.17
N THR A 90 -5.83 1.72 -4.04
CA THR A 90 -4.37 1.60 -3.91
C THR A 90 -3.66 2.20 -5.12
N ASP A 91 -4.19 1.98 -6.32
CA ASP A 91 -3.61 2.48 -7.57
C ASP A 91 -3.68 4.01 -7.67
N GLU A 92 -4.83 4.61 -7.35
CA GLU A 92 -4.97 6.08 -7.33
C GLU A 92 -4.04 6.72 -6.29
N LEU A 93 -3.90 6.10 -5.11
CA LEU A 93 -2.96 6.57 -4.09
C LEU A 93 -1.52 6.53 -4.59
N ALA A 94 -1.09 5.40 -5.15
CA ALA A 94 0.27 5.22 -5.66
C ALA A 94 0.58 6.18 -6.82
N SER A 95 -0.36 6.34 -7.76
CA SER A 95 -0.27 7.32 -8.84
C SER A 95 -0.14 8.75 -8.29
N CYS A 96 -1.00 9.16 -7.36
CA CYS A 96 -0.92 10.49 -6.75
C CYS A 96 0.46 10.76 -6.14
N VAL A 97 0.96 9.80 -5.35
CA VAL A 97 2.24 9.97 -4.64
C VAL A 97 3.41 10.02 -5.62
N THR A 98 3.45 9.11 -6.60
CA THR A 98 4.54 9.05 -7.57
C THR A 98 4.56 10.28 -8.47
N THR A 99 3.40 10.72 -8.98
CA THR A 99 3.26 11.92 -9.82
C THR A 99 3.67 13.20 -9.09
N ILE A 100 3.18 13.43 -7.88
CA ILE A 100 3.54 14.62 -7.11
C ILE A 100 5.03 14.57 -6.74
N SER A 101 5.55 13.39 -6.34
CA SER A 101 6.94 13.24 -5.93
C SER A 101 7.93 13.37 -7.09
N SER A 102 7.55 12.98 -8.32
CA SER A 102 8.40 13.11 -9.51
C SER A 102 8.52 14.54 -9.99
N ASP A 103 7.40 15.29 -10.01
CA ASP A 103 7.37 16.65 -10.52
C ASP A 103 7.93 17.67 -9.52
N LEU A 104 7.68 17.45 -8.23
CA LEU A 104 8.16 18.32 -7.17
C LEU A 104 9.55 17.91 -6.63
N ALA A 105 10.22 16.97 -7.30
CA ALA A 105 11.55 16.45 -6.95
C ALA A 105 12.68 17.50 -6.84
N ALA A 106 12.40 18.79 -7.11
CA ALA A 106 13.25 19.91 -6.73
C ALA A 106 13.34 20.13 -5.20
N GLY A 107 12.43 19.56 -4.41
CA GLY A 107 12.47 19.57 -2.94
C GLY A 107 12.79 18.21 -2.35
N LYS A 108 14.07 17.80 -2.34
CA LYS A 108 14.53 16.59 -1.64
C LYS A 108 13.98 16.58 -0.20
N GLY A 109 13.07 15.65 0.12
CA GLY A 109 12.68 15.33 1.49
C GLY A 109 11.24 15.66 1.91
N LYS A 110 10.26 15.61 1.02
CA LYS A 110 8.82 15.80 1.38
C LYS A 110 7.90 14.67 0.92
N SER A 111 8.42 13.50 0.56
CA SER A 111 7.61 12.37 0.08
C SER A 111 6.60 11.89 1.15
N ASP A 112 6.93 12.01 2.43
CA ASP A 112 6.03 11.73 3.55
C ASP A 112 4.85 12.69 3.61
N VAL A 113 5.08 13.99 3.35
CA VAL A 113 4.04 15.02 3.27
C VAL A 113 3.14 14.75 2.07
N VAL A 114 3.72 14.37 0.93
CA VAL A 114 2.96 13.98 -0.27
C VAL A 114 2.10 12.76 0.02
N LEU A 115 2.65 11.73 0.66
CA LEU A 115 1.90 10.53 1.05
C LEU A 115 0.72 10.85 1.97
N ASP A 116 0.92 11.67 3.00
CA ASP A 116 -0.19 12.06 3.88
C ASP A 116 -1.26 12.83 3.12
N SER A 117 -0.85 13.74 2.24
CA SER A 117 -1.73 14.56 1.42
C SER A 117 -2.59 13.70 0.48
N CYS A 118 -1.96 12.83 -0.31
CA CYS A 118 -2.66 11.91 -1.22
C CYS A 118 -3.59 10.95 -0.48
N ARG A 119 -3.16 10.40 0.68
CA ARG A 119 -3.98 9.50 1.49
C ARG A 119 -5.23 10.17 2.06
N ARG A 120 -5.15 11.47 2.35
CA ARG A 120 -6.27 12.26 2.89
C ARG A 120 -7.26 12.71 1.82
N SER A 121 -6.83 12.73 0.56
CA SER A 121 -7.69 13.09 -0.56
C SER A 121 -8.79 12.05 -0.76
N LEU A 122 -9.99 12.54 -1.07
CA LEU A 122 -11.11 11.75 -1.53
C LEU A 122 -11.02 11.43 -3.02
N LEU A 123 -10.10 12.05 -3.77
CA LEU A 123 -9.89 11.84 -5.20
C LEU A 123 -8.39 12.01 -5.54
N PRO A 124 -7.52 11.04 -5.17
CA PRO A 124 -6.06 11.20 -5.25
C PRO A 124 -5.53 11.64 -6.62
N GLU A 125 -6.05 11.12 -7.73
CA GLU A 125 -5.63 11.56 -9.07
C GLU A 125 -5.94 13.04 -9.33
N ARG A 126 -7.15 13.48 -8.95
CA ARG A 126 -7.57 14.88 -9.11
C ARG A 126 -6.80 15.81 -8.19
N HIS A 127 -6.47 15.34 -7.00
CA HIS A 127 -5.61 16.04 -6.06
C HIS A 127 -4.19 16.24 -6.60
N ALA A 128 -3.61 15.22 -7.24
CA ALA A 128 -2.30 15.34 -7.89
C ALA A 128 -2.31 16.38 -9.01
N GLU A 129 -3.26 16.28 -9.93
CA GLU A 129 -3.43 17.27 -11.00
C GLU A 129 -3.62 18.69 -10.45
N CYS A 130 -4.52 18.88 -9.48
CA CYS A 130 -4.75 20.18 -8.83
C CYS A 130 -3.47 20.74 -8.21
N THR A 131 -2.71 19.89 -7.51
CA THR A 131 -1.48 20.30 -6.83
C THR A 131 -0.43 20.75 -7.86
N LEU A 132 -0.23 19.99 -8.92
CA LEU A 132 0.73 20.30 -9.97
C LEU A 132 0.34 21.56 -10.74
N ASP A 133 -0.93 21.70 -11.12
CA ASP A 133 -1.44 22.87 -11.84
C ASP A 133 -1.30 24.14 -10.99
N LEU A 134 -1.69 24.12 -9.71
CA LEU A 134 -1.54 25.29 -8.84
C LEU A 134 -0.07 25.64 -8.57
N SER A 135 0.79 24.64 -8.38
CA SER A 135 2.23 24.87 -8.18
C SER A 135 2.89 25.49 -9.42
N THR A 136 2.44 25.11 -10.62
CA THR A 136 3.02 25.55 -11.89
C THR A 136 2.43 26.88 -12.38
N VAL A 137 1.10 26.99 -12.41
CA VAL A 137 0.39 28.14 -12.98
C VAL A 137 0.33 29.30 -11.99
N SER A 138 -0.06 29.02 -10.74
CA SER A 138 -0.20 30.04 -9.70
C SER A 138 1.11 30.33 -8.96
N LYS A 139 2.15 29.52 -9.19
CA LYS A 139 3.49 29.66 -8.60
C LYS A 139 3.49 29.70 -7.07
N ILE A 140 2.49 29.07 -6.44
CA ILE A 140 2.45 28.88 -4.99
C ILE A 140 3.31 27.67 -4.60
N SER A 141 3.71 27.61 -3.33
CA SER A 141 4.51 26.48 -2.86
C SER A 141 3.72 25.18 -3.00
N PRO A 142 4.38 24.03 -3.25
CA PRO A 142 3.65 22.78 -3.41
C PRO A 142 2.88 22.33 -2.16
N GLU A 143 3.38 22.69 -0.98
CA GLU A 143 2.69 22.46 0.29
C GLU A 143 1.39 23.28 0.38
N GLU A 144 1.44 24.53 -0.07
CA GLU A 144 0.27 25.40 -0.13
C GLU A 144 -0.74 24.94 -1.19
N ALA A 145 -0.24 24.46 -2.35
CA ALA A 145 -1.07 23.85 -3.38
C ALA A 145 -1.80 22.61 -2.84
N MET A 146 -1.09 21.66 -2.24
CA MET A 146 -1.68 20.47 -1.62
C MET A 146 -2.74 20.84 -0.58
N LYS A 147 -2.46 21.83 0.28
CA LYS A 147 -3.43 22.30 1.29
C LYS A 147 -4.68 22.91 0.65
N SER A 148 -4.52 23.72 -0.38
CA SER A 148 -5.62 24.34 -1.11
C SER A 148 -6.51 23.29 -1.79
N CYS A 149 -5.89 22.33 -2.48
CA CYS A 149 -6.59 21.24 -3.17
C CYS A 149 -7.39 20.36 -2.20
N LEU A 150 -6.79 19.93 -1.08
CA LEU A 150 -7.51 19.18 -0.04
C LEU A 150 -8.68 19.95 0.55
N ALA A 151 -8.54 21.26 0.75
CA ALA A 151 -9.63 22.09 1.28
C ALA A 151 -10.81 22.18 0.30
N ALA A 152 -10.53 22.25 -1.01
CA ALA A 152 -11.54 22.32 -2.06
C ALA A 152 -12.35 21.02 -2.21
N GLU A 153 -11.81 19.87 -1.81
CA GLU A 153 -12.54 18.60 -1.83
C GLU A 153 -13.62 18.51 -0.74
N ILE A 154 -13.37 19.12 0.42
CA ILE A 154 -14.22 19.00 1.61
C ILE A 154 -15.25 20.12 1.66
N THR A 155 -14.91 21.29 1.12
CA THR A 155 -15.79 22.46 1.12
C THR A 155 -16.25 22.77 -0.30
N PRO A 156 -17.56 22.68 -0.60
CA PRO A 156 -18.08 23.24 -1.85
C PRO A 156 -17.65 24.70 -1.91
N GLY A 157 -16.89 25.06 -2.95
CA GLY A 157 -16.35 26.41 -3.08
C GLY A 157 -17.48 27.44 -2.98
N MET A 158 -17.43 28.29 -1.94
CA MET A 158 -18.18 29.53 -1.90
C MET A 158 -17.54 30.52 -2.88
N VAL A 159 -17.54 30.20 -4.17
CA VAL A 159 -17.37 31.20 -5.21
C VAL A 159 -18.65 32.01 -5.24
N SER A 160 -18.74 32.99 -4.34
CA SER A 160 -19.76 34.03 -4.45
C SER A 160 -19.54 34.73 -5.78
N PRO A 161 -20.52 34.75 -6.71
CA PRO A 161 -20.41 35.52 -7.94
C PRO A 161 -20.42 37.00 -7.54
N GLY A 162 -19.24 37.62 -7.39
CA GLY A 162 -19.16 39.03 -7.01
C GLY A 162 -17.83 39.55 -6.48
N MET A 163 -16.85 38.71 -6.14
CA MET A 163 -15.53 39.20 -5.70
C MET A 163 -14.53 39.32 -6.86
N VAL A 164 -14.90 40.08 -7.89
CA VAL A 164 -13.89 40.83 -8.65
C VAL A 164 -13.37 41.93 -7.72
N SER A 165 -12.15 41.80 -7.23
CA SER A 165 -11.48 42.91 -6.55
C SER A 165 -11.30 44.06 -7.57
N PRO A 166 -11.60 45.33 -7.24
CA PRO A 166 -11.60 46.45 -8.21
C PRO A 166 -10.22 46.92 -8.72
N VAL A 167 -9.16 46.13 -8.59
CA VAL A 167 -7.84 46.40 -9.15
C VAL A 167 -7.73 45.52 -10.39
N GLU A 168 -7.97 45.95 -11.61
CA GLU A 168 -7.25 47.03 -12.28
C GLU A 168 -8.08 47.46 -13.51
N ALA A 169 -8.96 48.43 -13.33
CA ALA A 169 -9.49 49.22 -14.44
C ALA A 169 -8.85 50.60 -14.35
N ASN A 170 -7.70 50.77 -15.01
CA ASN A 170 -7.33 52.10 -15.47
C ASN A 170 -6.65 52.05 -16.84
N PRO A 171 -7.41 52.30 -17.92
CA PRO A 171 -6.85 52.80 -19.16
C PRO A 171 -6.85 54.32 -19.13
N LYS A 172 -5.68 54.94 -18.92
CA LYS A 172 -5.23 56.17 -19.59
C LYS A 172 -3.79 56.51 -19.24
#